data_AF-A0A410UL90-F1
#
_entry.id   AF-A0A410UL90-F1
#
_cell.length_a   1.000
_cell.length_b   1.000
_cell.length_c   1.000
_cell.angle_alpha   90.00
_cell.angle_beta   90.00
_cell.angle_gamma   90.00
#
_symmetry.space_group_name_H-M   'P 1'
#
loop_
_entity.id
_entity.type
_entity.pdbx_description
1 polymer ?
#
loop_
_entity_poly.entity_id
_entity_poly.type
_entity_poly.pdbx_seq_one_letter_code
_entity_poly.pdbx_strand_id
1 'polypeptide(L)' 'MHGKTRPVADERLYAEIAFIAYHFHWSLDEVMAMEHAERRHFCEHISRINQAMSAEEPRRDLNLE' A
#
# COMPACT_ATOMS: atom_id res chain seq x y z
N MET A 1 1.11 5.97 -34.30
CA MET A 1 -0.14 5.33 -33.80
C MET A 1 0.15 3.95 -33.21
N HIS A 2 0.89 3.87 -32.10
CA HIS A 2 0.98 2.62 -31.33
C HIS A 2 0.91 2.96 -29.84
N GLY A 3 -0.29 3.36 -29.41
CA GLY A 3 -0.63 3.36 -27.99
C GLY A 3 -0.64 1.93 -27.50
N LYS A 4 0.51 1.44 -27.01
CA LYS A 4 0.57 0.23 -26.20
C LYS A 4 0.15 0.65 -24.80
N THR A 5 -1.15 0.66 -24.53
CA THR A 5 -1.68 0.79 -23.17
C THR A 5 -1.07 -0.37 -22.37
N ARG A 6 -0.07 -0.07 -21.54
CA ARG A 6 0.51 -1.04 -20.61
C ARG A 6 -0.65 -1.50 -19.72
N PRO A 7 -0.89 -2.81 -19.58
CA PRO A 7 -2.12 -3.27 -18.96
C PRO A 7 -2.13 -2.84 -17.49
N VAL A 8 -3.32 -2.52 -16.99
CA VAL A 8 -3.66 -2.18 -15.60
C VAL A 8 -3.00 -3.10 -14.54
N ALA A 9 -2.55 -4.29 -14.96
CA ALA A 9 -1.74 -5.23 -14.17
C ALA A 9 -0.40 -4.64 -13.66
N ASP A 10 0.26 -3.77 -14.44
CA ASP A 10 1.56 -3.18 -14.04
C ASP A 10 1.36 -2.13 -12.93
N GLU A 11 0.35 -1.27 -13.06
CA GLU A 11 0.04 -0.24 -12.04
C GLU A 11 -0.34 -0.85 -10.70
N ARG A 12 -1.09 -1.96 -10.69
CA ARG A 12 -1.48 -2.64 -9.46
C ARG A 12 -0.28 -3.22 -8.72
N LEU A 13 0.69 -3.78 -9.45
CA LEU A 13 1.93 -4.31 -8.88
C LEU A 13 2.76 -3.18 -8.26
N TYR A 14 2.99 -2.07 -8.99
CA TYR A 14 3.71 -0.92 -8.45
C TYR A 14 3.03 -0.31 -7.23
N ALA A 15 1.69 -0.29 -7.21
CA ALA A 15 0.94 0.18 -6.05
C ALA A 15 1.15 -0.73 -4.83
N GLU A 16 1.11 -2.05 -4.97
CA GLU A 16 1.40 -3.00 -3.88
C GLU A 16 2.82 -2.79 -3.33
N ILE A 17 3.80 -2.67 -4.23
CA ILE A 17 5.21 -2.47 -3.86
C ILE A 17 5.40 -1.16 -3.11
N ALA A 18 4.90 -0.05 -3.67
CA ALA A 18 5.03 1.27 -3.06
C ALA A 18 4.34 1.34 -1.70
N PHE A 19 3.17 0.71 -1.56
CA PHE A 19 2.44 0.67 -0.30
C PHE A 19 3.21 -0.07 0.80
N ILE A 20 3.73 -1.26 0.48
CA ILE A 20 4.52 -2.05 1.43
C ILE A 20 5.82 -1.30 1.80
N ALA A 21 6.56 -0.80 0.82
CA ALA A 21 7.81 -0.07 1.04
C ALA A 21 7.59 1.21 1.86
N TYR A 22 6.48 1.92 1.65
CA TYR A 22 6.14 3.11 2.43
C TYR A 22 5.90 2.79 3.92
N HIS A 23 5.23 1.67 4.23
CA HIS A 23 4.85 1.32 5.59
C HIS A 23 5.94 0.59 6.38
N PHE A 24 6.70 -0.31 5.74
CA PHE A 24 7.73 -1.10 6.41
C PHE A 24 9.16 -0.62 6.15
N HIS A 25 9.34 0.32 5.23
CA HIS A 25 10.66 0.83 4.82
C HIS A 25 11.61 -0.25 4.30
N TRP A 26 11.07 -1.37 3.82
CA TRP A 26 11.82 -2.40 3.11
C TRP A 26 12.24 -1.88 1.73
N SER A 27 13.37 -2.40 1.25
CA SER A 27 13.89 -2.05 -0.05
C SER A 27 13.00 -2.56 -1.18
N LEU A 28 13.11 -1.93 -2.36
CA LEU A 28 12.40 -2.38 -3.55
C LEU A 28 12.69 -3.86 -3.85
N ASP A 29 13.95 -4.28 -3.71
CA ASP A 29 14.38 -5.64 -4.03
C ASP A 29 13.75 -6.67 -3.08
N GLU A 30 13.66 -6.37 -1.78
CA GLU A 30 13.00 -7.24 -0.80
C GLU A 30 11.50 -7.43 -1.12
N VAL A 31 10.80 -6.36 -1.49
CA VAL A 31 9.36 -6.43 -1.80
C VAL A 31 9.10 -7.09 -3.15
N MET A 32 10.02 -6.91 -4.11
CA MET A 32 9.97 -7.56 -5.42
C MET A 32 10.23 -9.07 -5.33
N ALA A 33 11.03 -9.51 -4.36
CA ALA A 33 11.32 -10.93 -4.13
C ALA A 33 10.13 -11.72 -3.56
N MET A 34 9.11 -11.04 -3.02
CA MET A 34 7.91 -11.68 -2.49
C MET A 34 7.03 -12.29 -3.57
N GLU A 35 6.32 -13.34 -3.22
CA GLU A 35 5.23 -13.84 -4.06
C GLU A 35 4.08 -12.84 -4.11
N HIS A 36 3.32 -12.84 -5.21
CA HIS A 36 2.18 -11.91 -5.34
C HIS A 36 1.17 -12.08 -4.21
N ALA A 37 0.89 -13.32 -3.79
CA ALA A 37 -0.02 -13.61 -2.69
C ALA A 37 0.48 -13.02 -1.36
N GLU A 38 1.79 -13.08 -1.13
CA GLU A 38 2.42 -12.55 0.08
C GLU A 38 2.31 -11.02 0.13
N ARG A 39 2.60 -10.32 -0.97
CA ARG A 39 2.37 -8.86 -1.06
C ARG A 39 0.92 -8.50 -0.76
N ARG A 40 -0.04 -9.26 -1.30
CA ARG A 40 -1.48 -9.01 -1.05
C ARG A 40 -1.83 -9.16 0.42
N HIS A 41 -1.29 -10.17 1.11
CA HIS A 41 -1.49 -10.34 2.55
C HIS A 41 -0.94 -9.16 3.35
N PHE A 42 0.28 -8.69 3.04
CA PHE A 42 0.82 -7.51 3.71
C PHE A 42 -0.04 -6.26 3.50
N CYS A 43 -0.51 -6.01 2.28
CA CYS A 43 -1.43 -4.91 2.00
C CYS A 43 -2.72 -5.00 2.85
N GLU A 44 -3.30 -6.19 3.00
CA GLU A 44 -4.48 -6.40 3.84
C GLU A 44 -4.19 -6.15 5.34
N HIS A 45 -3.05 -6.62 5.83
CA HIS A 45 -2.64 -6.43 7.23
C HIS A 45 -2.39 -4.96 7.55
N ILE A 46 -1.62 -4.25 6.71
CA ILE A 46 -1.38 -2.81 6.85
C ILE A 46 -2.73 -2.06 6.88
N SER A 47 -3.63 -2.38 5.93
CA SER A 47 -4.95 -1.72 5.87
C SER A 47 -5.77 -1.94 7.13
N ARG A 48 -5.78 -3.16 7.69
CA ARG A 48 -6.48 -3.47 8.93
C ARG A 48 -5.92 -2.71 10.13
N ILE A 49 -4.59 -2.65 10.25
CA ILE A 49 -3.92 -1.91 11.33
C ILE A 49 -4.27 -0.42 11.22
N ASN A 50 -4.15 0.17 10.03
CA ASN A 50 -4.50 1.58 9.83
C ASN A 50 -5.96 1.87 10.16
N GLN A 51 -6.88 0.99 9.75
CA GLN A 51 -8.31 1.12 10.07
C GLN A 51 -8.56 1.05 11.58
N ALA A 52 -7.91 0.13 12.30
CA ALA A 52 -8.03 0.03 13.75
C ALA A 52 -7.49 1.29 14.44
N MET A 53 -6.30 1.76 14.06
CA MET A 53 -5.71 2.98 14.63
C MET A 53 -6.56 4.23 14.33
N SER A 54 -7.09 4.37 13.11
CA SER A 54 -7.97 5.49 12.74
C SER A 54 -9.35 5.40 13.40
N ALA A 55 -9.81 4.22 13.82
CA ALA A 55 -11.05 4.06 14.57
C ALA A 55 -10.86 4.36 16.07
N GLU A 56 -9.66 4.18 16.60
CA GLU A 56 -9.29 4.46 17.99
C GLU A 56 -8.88 5.92 18.23
N GLU A 57 -8.50 6.68 17.20
CA GLU A 57 -8.39 8.13 17.26
C GLU A 57 -9.75 8.79 16.96
N PRO A 58 -10.54 9.23 17.97
CA PRO A 58 -11.63 10.15 17.67
C PRO A 58 -10.99 11.37 17.03
N ARG A 59 -11.43 11.71 15.81
CA ARG A 59 -10.99 12.88 15.02
C ARG A 59 -10.50 13.95 15.98
N ARG A 60 -9.18 14.14 16.09
CA ARG A 60 -8.65 15.24 16.89
C ARG A 60 -9.32 16.47 16.35
N ASP A 61 -10.24 16.99 17.16
CA ASP A 61 -11.04 18.15 16.85
C ASP A 61 -10.04 19.22 16.45
N LEU A 62 -9.98 19.53 15.15
CA LEU A 62 -9.31 20.72 14.66
C LEU A 62 -10.15 21.89 15.13
N ASN A 63 -10.12 22.17 16.42
CA ASN A 63 -10.54 23.45 16.96
C ASN A 63 -9.39 24.42 16.65
N LEU A 64 -9.41 24.91 15.42
CA LEU A 64 -8.62 26.06 15.01
C LEU A 64 -9.38 27.29 15.51
N GLU A 65 -9.08 27.71 16.74
CA GLU A 65 -9.35 29.08 17.20
C GLU A 65 -8.42 30.09 16.52
#